data_AF-A0A701UHD1-F1
#
_entry.id   AF-A0A701UHD1-F1
#
_cell.length_a   1.000
_cell.length_b   1.000
_cell.length_c   1.000
_cell.angle_alpha   90.00
_cell.angle_beta   90.00
_cell.angle_gamma   90.00
#
_symmetry.space_group_name_H-M   'P 1'
#
loop_
_entity.id
_entity.type
_entity.pdbx_description
1 polymer ?
#
loop_
_entity_poly.entity_id
_entity_poly.type
_entity_poly.pdbx_seq_one_letter_code
_entity_poly.pdbx_strand_id
1 'polypeptide(L)'
;MLLAMALLIIGLLLVAYGADRLVFAASILCRTFGIPPLIIGMTVVSIGTSLPEIIVSVAASLHGQLDLAVGAALGSNITNILLILGLAALVRPFTVHSDVLRRELPLMLFVSVVAGSVLHDGQLSRSDGIFLLLLAVLWLLFIVKIARLAERQGNDSLTREQLAELPREGGLPVAFLWLGIALVIMPMATRMVIDNATVLANYFAMSELTLGLTVIAVGTSLPELATAIAGVRKGENDIAVGNIIGANIFNLAIVLGLPALIAPGEINPLAFGRDYSVMLLVSVVFALLCWRHPRQIGRGAGILLTGGFIVWLAMLYWLSPLLVG
;
A
#
# COMPACT_ATOMS: atom_id res chain seq x y z
N MET A 1 27.63 6.43 -0.82
CA MET A 1 26.79 5.45 -0.09
C MET A 1 25.97 6.11 1.02
N LEU A 2 26.58 6.61 2.11
CA LEU A 2 25.84 7.15 3.25
C LEU A 2 24.93 8.33 2.87
N LEU A 3 25.42 9.23 2.00
CA LEU A 3 24.62 10.30 1.42
C LEU A 3 23.41 9.75 0.65
N ALA A 4 23.60 8.73 -0.20
CA ALA A 4 22.52 8.17 -1.01
C ALA A 4 21.44 7.51 -0.14
N MET A 5 21.85 6.75 0.89
CA MET A 5 20.93 6.18 1.87
C MET A 5 20.16 7.28 2.63
N ALA A 6 20.85 8.33 3.07
CA ALA A 6 20.20 9.46 3.74
C ALA A 6 19.21 10.18 2.82
N LEU A 7 19.57 10.45 1.57
CA LEU A 7 18.69 11.09 0.59
C LEU A 7 17.50 10.22 0.21
N LEU A 8 17.67 8.89 0.14
CA LEU A 8 16.58 7.94 -0.06
C LEU A 8 15.58 8.02 1.10
N ILE A 9 16.06 7.94 2.34
CA ILE A 9 15.22 8.00 3.54
C ILE A 9 14.50 9.35 3.63
N ILE A 10 15.23 10.46 3.43
CA ILE A 10 14.64 11.80 3.42
C ILE A 10 13.61 11.91 2.30
N GLY A 11 13.88 11.37 1.12
CA GLY A 11 12.96 11.33 -0.01
C GLY A 11 11.66 10.59 0.35
N LEU A 12 11.75 9.40 0.94
CA LEU A 12 10.58 8.62 1.37
C LEU A 12 9.75 9.37 2.42
N LEU A 13 10.41 10.00 3.40
CA LEU A 13 9.74 10.82 4.42
C LEU A 13 9.05 12.03 3.80
N LEU A 14 9.68 12.70 2.82
CA LEU A 14 9.09 13.82 2.10
C LEU A 14 7.92 13.39 1.22
N VAL A 15 7.98 12.22 0.58
CA VAL A 15 6.85 11.64 -0.17
C VAL A 15 5.69 11.37 0.78
N ALA A 16 5.92 10.68 1.90
CA ALA A 16 4.88 10.37 2.88
C ALA A 16 4.23 11.66 3.43
N TYR A 17 5.06 12.63 3.81
CA TYR A 17 4.58 13.93 4.29
C TYR A 17 3.83 14.72 3.21
N GLY A 18 4.35 14.76 1.99
CA GLY A 18 3.73 15.47 0.88
C GLY A 18 2.40 14.85 0.47
N ALA A 19 2.30 13.52 0.48
CA ALA A 19 1.06 12.77 0.25
C ALA A 19 0.01 13.11 1.32
N ASP A 20 0.36 13.07 2.61
CA ASP A 20 -0.54 13.46 3.71
C ASP A 20 -1.08 14.89 3.53
N ARG A 21 -0.20 15.85 3.20
CA ARG A 21 -0.61 17.24 2.94
C ARG A 21 -1.46 17.40 1.68
N LEU A 22 -1.26 16.57 0.67
CA LEU A 22 -2.09 16.54 -0.53
C LEU A 22 -3.50 16.03 -0.19
N VAL A 23 -3.62 14.94 0.58
CA VAL A 23 -4.91 14.41 1.07
C VAL A 23 -5.64 15.44 1.91
N PHE A 24 -4.92 16.12 2.81
CA PHE A 24 -5.45 17.20 3.63
C PHE A 24 -6.02 18.34 2.78
N ALA A 25 -5.25 18.84 1.81
CA ALA A 25 -5.68 19.89 0.90
C ALA A 25 -6.88 19.46 0.04
N ALA A 26 -6.83 18.27 -0.54
CA ALA A 26 -7.89 17.70 -1.35
C ALA A 26 -9.20 17.54 -0.55
N SER A 27 -9.10 17.12 0.70
CA SER A 27 -10.26 16.98 1.60
C SER A 27 -10.92 18.33 1.91
N ILE A 28 -10.12 19.39 2.13
CA ILE A 28 -10.66 20.75 2.31
C ILE A 28 -11.38 21.23 1.04
N LEU A 29 -10.76 21.05 -0.13
CA LEU A 29 -11.36 21.43 -1.42
C LEU A 29 -12.69 20.72 -1.64
N CYS A 30 -12.74 19.40 -1.46
CA CYS A 30 -13.96 18.62 -1.61
C CYS A 30 -15.07 19.12 -0.69
N ARG A 31 -14.75 19.41 0.57
CA ARG A 31 -15.71 19.98 1.53
C ARG A 31 -16.22 21.35 1.07
N THR A 32 -15.35 22.22 0.57
CA THR A 32 -15.76 23.54 0.06
C THR A 32 -16.65 23.43 -1.18
N PHE A 33 -16.46 22.41 -2.01
CA PHE A 33 -17.35 22.10 -3.14
C PHE A 33 -18.66 21.40 -2.73
N GLY A 34 -18.93 21.24 -1.43
CA GLY A 34 -20.16 20.65 -0.92
C GLY A 34 -20.23 19.12 -1.08
N ILE A 35 -19.09 18.45 -1.31
CA ILE A 35 -19.06 16.99 -1.36
C ILE A 35 -19.29 16.46 0.06
N PRO A 36 -20.23 15.51 0.25
CA PRO A 36 -20.51 14.91 1.55
C PRO A 36 -19.25 14.34 2.22
N PRO A 37 -19.02 14.61 3.52
CA PRO A 37 -17.87 14.11 4.28
C PRO A 37 -17.63 12.60 4.10
N LEU A 38 -18.71 11.83 4.07
CA LEU A 38 -18.68 10.39 3.84
C LEU A 38 -17.95 10.03 2.54
N ILE A 39 -18.29 10.71 1.44
CA ILE A 39 -17.67 10.44 0.14
C ILE A 39 -16.18 10.79 0.19
N ILE A 40 -15.82 11.91 0.84
CA ILE A 40 -14.43 12.33 0.98
C ILE A 40 -13.62 11.28 1.75
N GLY A 41 -14.14 10.81 2.88
CA GLY A 41 -13.50 9.76 3.69
C GLY A 41 -13.28 8.46 2.91
N MET A 42 -14.33 7.98 2.24
CA MET A 42 -14.28 6.70 1.51
C MET A 42 -13.50 6.75 0.20
N THR A 43 -13.12 7.94 -0.28
CA THR A 43 -12.40 8.09 -1.56
C THR A 43 -11.07 8.77 -1.37
N VAL A 44 -11.05 10.06 -1.06
CA VAL A 44 -9.85 10.88 -0.94
C VAL A 44 -8.95 10.39 0.19
N VAL A 45 -9.52 10.14 1.37
CA VAL A 45 -8.75 9.66 2.53
C VAL A 45 -8.32 8.21 2.33
N SER A 46 -9.24 7.35 1.87
CA SER A 46 -8.94 5.92 1.61
C SER A 46 -7.85 5.70 0.57
N ILE A 47 -7.82 6.48 -0.51
CA ILE A 47 -6.73 6.43 -1.51
C ILE A 47 -5.48 7.11 -0.94
N GLY A 48 -5.69 8.09 -0.07
CA GLY A 48 -4.68 8.95 0.52
C GLY A 48 -3.54 8.22 1.21
N THR A 49 -3.85 7.16 1.96
CA THR A 49 -2.84 6.37 2.68
C THR A 49 -1.85 5.71 1.73
N SER A 50 -2.32 5.25 0.55
CA SER A 50 -1.50 4.58 -0.46
C SER A 50 -1.02 5.50 -1.58
N LEU A 51 -1.20 6.82 -1.43
CA LEU A 51 -0.63 7.80 -2.36
C LEU A 51 0.90 7.77 -2.43
N PRO A 52 1.66 7.57 -1.33
CA PRO A 52 3.12 7.42 -1.40
C PRO A 52 3.54 6.33 -2.38
N GLU A 53 2.94 5.16 -2.30
CA GLU A 53 3.16 4.01 -3.17
C GLU A 53 2.83 4.34 -4.62
N ILE A 54 1.66 4.94 -4.86
CA ILE A 54 1.22 5.35 -6.20
C ILE A 54 2.23 6.32 -6.80
N ILE A 55 2.64 7.34 -6.05
CA ILE A 55 3.48 8.42 -6.56
C ILE A 55 4.90 7.94 -6.82
N VAL A 56 5.48 7.12 -5.93
CA VAL A 56 6.81 6.54 -6.15
C VAL A 56 6.78 5.56 -7.32
N SER A 57 5.77 4.70 -7.44
CA SER A 57 5.70 3.69 -8.52
C SER A 57 5.46 4.32 -9.88
N VAL A 58 4.58 5.34 -9.97
CA VAL A 58 4.40 6.13 -11.19
C VAL A 58 5.69 6.83 -11.56
N ALA A 59 6.34 7.50 -10.61
CA ALA A 59 7.59 8.20 -10.88
C ALA A 59 8.70 7.24 -11.34
N ALA A 60 8.83 6.06 -10.71
CA ALA A 60 9.80 5.05 -11.11
C ALA A 60 9.57 4.56 -12.54
N SER A 61 8.30 4.27 -12.89
CA SER A 61 7.92 3.85 -14.25
C SER A 61 8.24 4.91 -15.31
N LEU A 62 8.04 6.19 -15.00
CA LEU A 62 8.38 7.32 -15.89
C LEU A 62 9.90 7.49 -16.08
N HIS A 63 10.72 6.98 -15.17
CA HIS A 63 12.17 6.96 -15.28
C HIS A 63 12.70 5.64 -15.89
N GLY A 64 11.82 4.78 -16.40
CA GLY A 64 12.20 3.50 -17.02
C GLY A 64 12.51 2.39 -16.02
N GLN A 65 12.21 2.57 -14.73
CA GLN A 65 12.47 1.61 -13.65
C GLN A 65 11.21 0.83 -13.31
N LEU A 66 10.71 0.06 -14.28
CA LEU A 66 9.45 -0.68 -14.13
C LEU A 66 9.55 -1.75 -13.04
N ASP A 67 10.69 -2.43 -12.94
CA ASP A 67 10.97 -3.41 -11.90
C ASP A 67 10.88 -2.80 -10.49
N LEU A 68 11.33 -1.56 -10.30
CA LEU A 68 11.23 -0.85 -9.02
C LEU A 68 9.76 -0.63 -8.64
N ALA A 69 8.93 -0.23 -9.61
CA ALA A 69 7.50 0.01 -9.42
C ALA A 69 6.73 -1.29 -9.10
N VAL A 70 6.98 -2.37 -9.84
CA VAL A 70 6.38 -3.69 -9.56
C VAL A 70 6.84 -4.22 -8.20
N GLY A 71 8.13 -4.06 -7.90
CA GLY A 71 8.69 -4.42 -6.60
C GLY A 71 8.03 -3.66 -5.46
N ALA A 72 7.81 -2.35 -5.60
CA ALA A 72 7.10 -1.56 -4.60
C ALA A 72 5.67 -2.07 -4.38
N ALA A 73 4.91 -2.35 -5.45
CA ALA A 73 3.54 -2.87 -5.33
C ALA A 73 3.47 -4.23 -4.61
N LEU A 74 4.28 -5.22 -5.03
CA LEU A 74 4.31 -6.55 -4.43
C LEU A 74 4.89 -6.51 -3.00
N GLY A 75 5.95 -5.74 -2.81
CA GLY A 75 6.64 -5.58 -1.53
C GLY A 75 5.77 -4.92 -0.48
N SER A 76 4.97 -3.91 -0.85
CA SER A 76 4.04 -3.25 0.07
C SER A 76 2.95 -4.21 0.53
N ASN A 77 2.45 -5.10 -0.35
CA ASN A 77 1.52 -6.17 0.06
C ASN A 77 2.14 -7.13 1.09
N ILE A 78 3.37 -7.58 0.83
CA ILE A 78 4.11 -8.48 1.74
C ILE A 78 4.39 -7.78 3.08
N THR A 79 4.83 -6.52 3.03
CA THR A 79 5.15 -5.68 4.20
C THR A 79 3.90 -5.43 5.04
N ASN A 80 2.80 -5.06 4.41
CA ASN A 80 1.51 -4.84 5.06
C ASN A 80 1.07 -6.06 5.90
N ILE A 81 1.24 -7.27 5.36
CA ILE A 81 0.80 -8.49 6.05
C ILE A 81 1.84 -8.98 7.06
N LEU A 82 3.10 -9.13 6.66
CA LEU A 82 4.11 -9.74 7.52
C LEU A 82 4.63 -8.78 8.58
N LEU A 83 4.96 -7.55 8.18
CA LEU A 83 5.54 -6.55 9.07
C LEU A 83 4.45 -5.80 9.83
N ILE A 84 3.53 -5.13 9.12
CA ILE A 84 2.63 -4.16 9.75
C ILE A 84 1.58 -4.87 10.62
N LEU A 85 0.83 -5.82 10.07
CA LEU A 85 -0.12 -6.62 10.86
C LEU A 85 0.58 -7.45 11.93
N GLY A 86 1.77 -7.98 11.63
CA GLY A 86 2.59 -8.70 12.59
C GLY A 86 2.95 -7.83 13.80
N LEU A 87 3.46 -6.62 13.57
CA LEU A 87 3.79 -5.64 14.61
C LEU A 87 2.54 -5.18 15.38
N ALA A 88 1.43 -4.91 14.69
CA ALA A 88 0.16 -4.54 15.32
C ALA A 88 -0.30 -5.63 16.32
N ALA A 89 -0.20 -6.91 15.94
CA ALA A 89 -0.56 -8.05 16.79
C ALA A 89 0.39 -8.23 17.98
N LEU A 90 1.68 -7.89 17.83
CA LEU A 90 2.65 -7.89 18.92
C LEU A 90 2.36 -6.79 19.94
N VAL A 91 2.07 -5.58 19.46
CA VAL A 91 1.73 -4.41 20.29
C VAL A 91 0.51 -4.72 21.14
N ARG A 92 -0.59 -5.16 20.52
CA ARG A 92 -1.80 -5.55 21.25
C ARG A 92 -2.55 -6.64 20.47
N PRO A 93 -2.75 -7.82 21.06
CA PRO A 93 -3.63 -8.84 20.51
C PRO A 93 -4.99 -8.27 20.18
N PHE A 94 -5.45 -8.50 18.97
CA PHE A 94 -6.70 -7.94 18.49
C PHE A 94 -7.65 -9.03 17.99
N THR A 95 -8.95 -8.78 18.15
CA THR A 95 -10.00 -9.62 17.57
C THR A 95 -10.54 -8.93 16.34
N VAL A 96 -10.78 -9.72 15.28
CA VAL A 96 -11.38 -9.23 14.05
C VAL A 96 -12.81 -9.76 13.98
N HIS A 97 -13.78 -8.86 13.94
CA HIS A 97 -15.19 -9.19 13.77
C HIS A 97 -15.44 -9.74 12.36
N SER A 98 -16.45 -10.62 12.22
CA SER A 98 -16.64 -11.42 11.01
C SER A 98 -16.97 -10.64 9.76
N ASP A 99 -17.51 -9.43 9.87
CA ASP A 99 -18.23 -8.84 8.74
C ASP A 99 -17.29 -8.15 7.76
N VAL A 100 -16.27 -7.44 8.27
CA VAL A 100 -15.15 -6.91 7.45
C VAL A 100 -14.38 -8.08 6.84
N LEU A 101 -14.05 -9.08 7.66
CA LEU A 101 -13.27 -10.23 7.23
C LEU A 101 -13.98 -11.08 6.16
N ARG A 102 -15.29 -11.33 6.29
CA ARG A 102 -16.05 -12.10 5.30
C ARG A 102 -16.23 -11.36 3.97
N ARG A 103 -16.14 -10.03 3.97
CA ARG A 103 -16.41 -9.21 2.80
C ARG A 103 -15.14 -8.85 2.04
N GLU A 104 -14.12 -8.34 2.74
CA GLU A 104 -12.97 -7.70 2.09
C GLU A 104 -11.83 -8.67 1.84
N LEU A 105 -11.68 -9.67 2.70
CA LEU A 105 -10.59 -10.64 2.58
C LEU A 105 -10.73 -11.58 1.37
N PRO A 106 -11.91 -12.13 1.03
CA PRO A 106 -12.08 -12.87 -0.23
C PRO A 106 -11.80 -12.01 -1.45
N LEU A 107 -12.12 -10.71 -1.37
CA LEU A 107 -11.89 -9.79 -2.47
C LEU A 107 -10.40 -9.48 -2.64
N MET A 108 -9.66 -9.27 -1.56
CA MET A 108 -8.21 -9.12 -1.60
C MET A 108 -7.53 -10.36 -2.20
N LEU A 109 -7.97 -11.57 -1.82
CA LEU A 109 -7.48 -12.80 -2.44
C LEU A 109 -7.84 -12.90 -3.93
N PHE A 110 -9.06 -12.52 -4.30
CA PHE A 110 -9.48 -12.48 -5.70
C PHE A 110 -8.60 -11.52 -6.51
N VAL A 111 -8.39 -10.29 -6.04
CA VAL A 111 -7.51 -9.30 -6.69
C VAL A 111 -6.07 -9.81 -6.74
N SER A 112 -5.59 -10.51 -5.71
CA SER A 112 -4.26 -11.16 -5.71
C SER A 112 -4.14 -12.24 -6.78
N VAL A 113 -5.15 -13.08 -6.97
CA VAL A 113 -5.14 -14.09 -8.05
C VAL A 113 -5.19 -13.41 -9.42
N VAL A 114 -6.04 -12.39 -9.58
CA VAL A 114 -6.16 -11.63 -10.83
C VAL A 114 -4.85 -10.92 -11.17
N ALA A 115 -4.16 -10.31 -10.20
CA ALA A 115 -2.85 -9.69 -10.41
C ALA A 115 -1.78 -10.72 -10.86
N GLY A 116 -1.89 -11.97 -10.42
CA GLY A 116 -1.03 -13.05 -10.91
C GLY A 116 -1.19 -13.32 -12.40
N SER A 117 -2.42 -13.23 -12.92
CA SER A 117 -2.68 -13.39 -14.35
C SER A 117 -2.06 -12.27 -15.19
N VAL A 118 -1.86 -11.09 -14.62
CA VAL A 118 -1.19 -9.96 -15.29
C VAL A 118 0.33 -10.12 -15.29
N LEU A 119 0.90 -10.79 -14.29
CA LEU A 119 2.35 -10.92 -14.14
C LEU A 119 2.94 -12.17 -14.81
N HIS A 120 2.11 -13.13 -15.22
CA HIS A 120 2.54 -14.50 -15.56
C HIS A 120 3.44 -14.60 -16.80
N ASP A 121 3.27 -13.71 -17.77
CA ASP A 121 3.99 -13.70 -19.04
C ASP A 121 5.27 -12.85 -18.99
N GLY A 122 5.54 -12.21 -17.85
CA GLY A 122 6.69 -11.33 -17.67
C GLY A 122 6.61 -10.01 -18.45
N GLN A 123 5.43 -9.65 -18.96
CA GLN A 123 5.21 -8.39 -19.66
C GLN A 123 4.05 -7.64 -19.03
N LEU A 124 4.32 -6.41 -18.59
CA LEU A 124 3.27 -5.56 -18.06
C LEU A 124 2.74 -4.65 -19.18
N SER A 125 1.61 -5.02 -19.77
CA SER A 125 1.04 -4.32 -20.93
C SER A 125 0.07 -3.20 -20.55
N ARG A 126 -0.21 -2.30 -21.49
CA ARG A 126 -1.24 -1.26 -21.28
C ARG A 126 -2.62 -1.84 -21.07
N SER A 127 -2.94 -2.95 -21.73
CA SER A 127 -4.20 -3.68 -21.53
C SER A 127 -4.34 -4.14 -20.08
N ASP A 128 -3.27 -4.64 -19.48
CA ASP A 128 -3.28 -5.07 -18.09
C ASP A 128 -3.49 -3.88 -17.16
N GLY A 129 -2.84 -2.75 -17.44
CA GLY A 129 -3.06 -1.50 -16.71
C GLY A 129 -4.52 -1.04 -16.76
N ILE A 130 -5.12 -0.99 -17.94
CA ILE A 130 -6.55 -0.65 -18.09
C ILE A 130 -7.42 -1.63 -17.29
N PHE A 131 -7.14 -2.92 -17.40
CA PHE A 131 -7.90 -3.95 -16.71
C PHE A 131 -7.82 -3.83 -15.18
N LEU A 132 -6.62 -3.66 -14.62
CA LEU A 132 -6.41 -3.48 -13.18
C LEU A 132 -7.04 -2.18 -12.66
N LEU A 133 -6.96 -1.09 -13.44
CA LEU A 133 -7.60 0.19 -13.05
C LEU A 133 -9.12 0.13 -13.13
N LEU A 134 -9.68 -0.57 -14.13
CA LEU A 134 -11.12 -0.83 -14.16
C LEU A 134 -11.55 -1.66 -12.95
N LEU A 135 -10.77 -2.67 -12.56
CA LEU A 135 -11.01 -3.44 -11.35
C LEU A 135 -10.96 -2.56 -10.09
N ALA A 136 -10.00 -1.63 -10.01
CA ALA A 136 -9.91 -0.65 -8.92
C ALA A 136 -11.16 0.23 -8.85
N VAL A 137 -11.63 0.76 -9.99
CA VAL A 137 -12.84 1.58 -10.06
C VAL A 137 -14.08 0.79 -9.64
N LEU A 138 -14.24 -0.44 -10.13
CA LEU A 138 -15.36 -1.31 -9.75
C LEU A 138 -15.35 -1.61 -8.26
N TRP A 139 -14.18 -1.87 -7.68
CA TRP A 139 -14.03 -2.07 -6.24
C TRP A 139 -14.36 -0.82 -5.43
N LEU A 140 -13.85 0.35 -5.83
CA LEU A 140 -14.17 1.63 -5.19
C LEU A 140 -15.68 1.92 -5.21
N LEU A 141 -16.35 1.68 -6.34
CA LEU A 141 -17.80 1.82 -6.44
C LEU A 141 -18.54 0.82 -5.54
N PHE A 142 -18.05 -0.41 -5.45
CA PHE A 142 -18.61 -1.43 -4.58
C PHE A 142 -18.49 -1.05 -3.10
N ILE A 143 -17.31 -0.62 -2.65
CA ILE A 143 -17.10 -0.25 -1.24
C ILE A 143 -17.89 0.99 -0.84
N VAL A 144 -17.94 2.02 -1.71
CA VAL A 144 -18.77 3.21 -1.52
C VAL A 144 -20.26 2.84 -1.43
N LYS A 145 -20.74 1.91 -2.26
CA LYS A 145 -22.14 1.45 -2.21
C LYS A 145 -22.45 0.76 -0.89
N ILE A 146 -21.56 -0.10 -0.42
CA ILE A 146 -21.80 -0.85 0.82
C ILE A 146 -21.70 0.06 2.04
N ALA A 147 -20.72 0.95 2.09
CA ALA A 147 -20.57 1.88 3.20
C ALA A 147 -21.77 2.84 3.30
N ARG A 148 -22.32 3.31 2.16
CA ARG A 148 -23.60 4.05 2.15
C ARG A 148 -24.79 3.24 2.68
N LEU A 149 -24.80 1.92 2.45
CA LEU A 149 -25.84 1.04 2.99
C LEU A 149 -25.68 0.81 4.49
N ALA A 150 -24.44 0.66 4.96
CA ALA A 150 -24.10 0.45 6.36
C ALA A 150 -24.30 1.72 7.21
N GLU A 151 -24.04 2.90 6.65
CA GLU A 151 -24.34 4.19 7.28
C GLU A 151 -25.85 4.36 7.54
N ARG A 152 -26.70 3.99 6.58
CA ARG A 152 -28.17 3.98 6.76
C ARG A 152 -28.63 3.06 7.89
N GLN A 153 -27.83 2.05 8.22
CA GLN A 153 -28.07 1.11 9.31
C GLN A 153 -27.38 1.53 10.62
N GLY A 154 -26.63 2.64 10.61
CA GLY A 154 -25.98 3.22 11.79
C GLY A 154 -24.76 2.45 12.32
N ASN A 155 -24.21 1.49 11.56
CA ASN A 155 -23.32 0.46 12.10
C ASN A 155 -21.94 0.37 11.43
N ASP A 156 -21.48 1.42 10.73
CA ASP A 156 -20.19 1.39 10.04
C ASP A 156 -19.08 2.14 10.81
N SER A 157 -18.19 1.37 11.44
CA SER A 157 -17.05 1.89 12.18
C SER A 157 -15.94 2.41 11.27
N LEU A 158 -15.69 1.77 10.12
CA LEU A 158 -14.67 2.17 9.13
C LEU A 158 -14.96 3.56 8.58
N THR A 159 -16.22 3.79 8.23
CA THR A 159 -16.74 5.09 7.81
C THR A 159 -16.50 6.17 8.87
N ARG A 160 -16.72 5.87 10.16
CA ARG A 160 -16.55 6.85 11.25
C ARG A 160 -15.09 7.28 11.43
N GLU A 161 -14.14 6.38 11.25
CA GLU A 161 -12.71 6.73 11.35
C GLU A 161 -12.26 7.58 10.16
N GLN A 162 -12.64 7.21 8.94
CA GLN A 162 -12.37 8.03 7.75
C GLN A 162 -12.96 9.44 7.88
N LEU A 163 -14.14 9.57 8.51
CA LEU A 163 -14.74 10.87 8.86
C LEU A 163 -13.98 11.61 9.97
N ALA A 164 -13.36 10.88 10.90
CA ALA A 164 -12.56 11.46 11.99
C ALA A 164 -11.21 11.99 11.50
N GLU A 165 -10.65 11.40 10.45
CA GLU A 165 -9.43 11.87 9.77
C GLU A 165 -9.66 13.12 8.91
N LEU A 166 -10.93 13.47 8.61
CA LEU A 166 -11.20 14.68 7.84
C LEU A 166 -10.71 15.92 8.57
N PRO A 167 -10.08 16.87 7.85
CA PRO A 167 -9.69 18.15 8.40
C PRO A 167 -10.91 18.85 9.01
N ARG A 168 -10.95 19.07 10.33
CA ARG A 168 -12.06 19.83 10.95
C ARG A 168 -11.88 21.34 10.76
N GLU A 169 -10.65 21.78 10.58
CA GLU A 169 -10.26 23.18 10.43
C GLU A 169 -9.55 23.40 9.08
N GLY A 170 -9.52 24.65 8.60
CA GLY A 170 -8.82 25.05 7.36
C GLY A 170 -9.75 25.55 6.27
N GLY A 171 -9.40 26.70 5.69
CA GLY A 171 -10.10 27.32 4.56
C GLY A 171 -9.38 27.10 3.23
N LEU A 172 -10.00 27.55 2.13
CA LEU A 172 -9.44 27.52 0.78
C LEU A 172 -7.98 27.99 0.67
N PRO A 173 -7.55 29.09 1.34
CA PRO A 173 -6.15 29.54 1.24
C PRO A 173 -5.15 28.50 1.75
N VAL A 174 -5.50 27.78 2.82
CA VAL A 174 -4.65 26.72 3.40
C VAL A 174 -4.59 25.52 2.45
N ALA A 175 -5.70 25.17 1.80
CA ALA A 175 -5.72 24.10 0.81
C ALA A 175 -4.83 24.42 -0.40
N PHE A 176 -4.94 25.63 -0.96
CA PHE A 176 -4.09 26.05 -2.07
C PHE A 176 -2.62 26.18 -1.70
N LEU A 177 -2.31 26.62 -0.47
CA LEU A 177 -0.94 26.65 0.04
C LEU A 177 -0.33 25.24 0.07
N TRP A 178 -1.02 24.27 0.69
CA TRP A 178 -0.53 22.90 0.76
C TRP A 178 -0.46 22.22 -0.59
N LEU A 179 -1.40 22.51 -1.50
CA LEU A 179 -1.35 22.02 -2.87
C LEU A 179 -0.11 22.57 -3.61
N GLY A 180 0.19 23.86 -3.46
CA GLY A 180 1.39 24.49 -4.03
C GLY A 180 2.68 23.92 -3.45
N ILE A 181 2.73 23.69 -2.13
CA ILE A 181 3.87 23.04 -1.48
C ILE A 181 4.05 21.61 -1.99
N ALA A 182 2.99 20.81 -2.06
CA ALA A 182 3.04 19.44 -2.57
C ALA A 182 3.49 19.39 -4.04
N LEU A 183 3.07 20.35 -4.87
CA LEU A 183 3.49 20.43 -6.27
C LEU A 183 5.02 20.59 -6.44
N VAL A 184 5.69 21.24 -5.47
CA VAL A 184 7.15 21.41 -5.48
C VAL A 184 7.85 20.25 -4.78
N ILE A 185 7.37 19.83 -3.61
CA ILE A 185 8.02 18.80 -2.80
C ILE A 185 7.94 17.43 -3.49
N MET A 186 6.81 17.05 -4.08
CA MET A 186 6.60 15.69 -4.60
C MET A 186 7.56 15.32 -5.74
N PRO A 187 7.76 16.15 -6.78
CA PRO A 187 8.75 15.85 -7.83
C PRO A 187 10.18 15.80 -7.29
N MET A 188 10.53 16.65 -6.33
CA MET A 188 11.86 16.65 -5.72
C MET A 188 12.08 15.37 -4.90
N ALA A 189 11.10 15.01 -4.05
CA ALA A 189 11.16 13.85 -3.19
C ALA A 189 11.20 12.54 -4.00
N THR A 190 10.36 12.41 -5.04
CA THR A 190 10.37 11.22 -5.91
C THR A 190 11.67 11.05 -6.67
N ARG A 191 12.25 12.14 -7.22
CA ARG A 191 13.59 12.08 -7.84
C ARG A 191 14.65 11.66 -6.84
N MET A 192 14.63 12.22 -5.63
CA MET A 192 15.53 11.79 -4.55
C MET A 192 15.38 10.30 -4.25
N VAL A 193 14.16 9.76 -4.26
CA VAL A 193 13.93 8.32 -4.03
C VAL A 193 14.52 7.50 -5.18
N ILE A 194 14.16 7.81 -6.42
CA ILE A 194 14.53 7.01 -7.62
C ILE A 194 16.03 7.05 -7.88
N ASP A 195 16.63 8.24 -7.90
CA ASP A 195 18.05 8.39 -8.20
C ASP A 195 18.91 7.65 -7.16
N ASN A 196 18.55 7.78 -5.88
CA ASN A 196 19.32 7.15 -4.81
C ASN A 196 19.02 5.64 -4.67
N ALA A 197 17.81 5.18 -5.03
CA ALA A 197 17.54 3.76 -5.17
C ALA A 197 18.46 3.15 -6.24
N THR A 198 18.60 3.79 -7.40
CA THR A 198 19.50 3.36 -8.49
C THR A 198 20.95 3.29 -8.03
N VAL A 199 21.43 4.32 -7.32
CA VAL A 199 22.79 4.35 -6.76
C VAL A 199 23.04 3.18 -5.80
N LEU A 200 22.07 2.86 -4.95
CA LEU A 200 22.18 1.74 -4.01
C LEU A 200 22.11 0.39 -4.72
N ALA A 201 21.24 0.23 -5.72
CA ALA A 201 21.15 -0.98 -6.54
C ALA A 201 22.51 -1.29 -7.17
N ASN A 202 23.12 -0.29 -7.82
CA ASN A 202 24.43 -0.43 -8.44
C ASN A 202 25.55 -0.71 -7.42
N TYR A 203 25.52 -0.04 -6.26
CA TYR A 203 26.56 -0.21 -5.24
C TYR A 203 26.53 -1.60 -4.57
N PHE A 204 25.33 -2.10 -4.24
CA PHE A 204 25.16 -3.39 -3.59
C PHE A 204 25.03 -4.56 -4.60
N ALA A 205 25.15 -4.28 -5.91
CA ALA A 205 24.92 -5.24 -6.98
C ALA A 205 23.55 -5.96 -6.86
N MET A 206 22.52 -5.18 -6.55
CA MET A 206 21.16 -5.65 -6.35
C MET A 206 20.25 -5.16 -7.48
N SER A 207 19.29 -5.98 -7.87
CA SER A 207 18.24 -5.59 -8.82
C SER A 207 17.38 -4.45 -8.25
N GLU A 208 16.91 -3.54 -9.11
CA GLU A 208 15.90 -2.54 -8.74
C GLU A 208 14.63 -3.17 -8.17
N LEU A 209 14.20 -4.34 -8.69
CA LEU A 209 13.09 -5.14 -8.16
C LEU A 209 13.24 -5.39 -6.65
N THR A 210 14.42 -5.87 -6.23
CA THR A 210 14.76 -6.12 -4.83
C THR A 210 14.66 -4.87 -3.96
N LEU A 211 15.18 -3.73 -4.41
CA LEU A 211 15.05 -2.47 -3.66
C LEU A 211 13.59 -1.99 -3.58
N GLY A 212 12.83 -2.20 -4.65
CA GLY A 212 11.39 -1.96 -4.69
C GLY A 212 10.66 -2.76 -3.62
N LEU A 213 10.92 -4.07 -3.59
CA LEU A 213 10.31 -5.01 -2.65
C LEU A 213 10.60 -4.67 -1.19
N THR A 214 11.77 -4.08 -0.90
CA THR A 214 12.25 -3.92 0.46
C THR A 214 12.19 -2.47 0.92
N VAL A 215 13.18 -1.66 0.55
CA VAL A 215 13.37 -0.32 1.12
C VAL A 215 12.26 0.62 0.67
N ILE A 216 11.87 0.55 -0.61
CA ILE A 216 10.79 1.39 -1.14
C ILE A 216 9.46 0.98 -0.52
N ALA A 217 9.09 -0.29 -0.61
CA ALA A 217 7.85 -0.81 -0.03
C ALA A 217 7.71 -0.51 1.46
N VAL A 218 8.75 -0.76 2.26
CA VAL A 218 8.73 -0.46 3.70
C VAL A 218 8.59 1.04 3.95
N GLY A 219 9.30 1.86 3.17
CA GLY A 219 9.28 3.31 3.33
C GLY A 219 7.95 3.94 2.96
N THR A 220 7.34 3.51 1.86
CA THR A 220 6.04 4.03 1.42
C THR A 220 4.91 3.56 2.32
N SER A 221 5.00 2.36 2.92
CA SER A 221 3.96 1.81 3.79
C SER A 221 4.10 2.19 5.28
N LEU A 222 4.95 3.17 5.61
CA LEU A 222 5.03 3.76 6.96
C LEU A 222 3.72 4.43 7.42
N PRO A 223 2.94 5.12 6.57
CA PRO A 223 1.62 5.63 6.95
C PRO A 223 0.65 4.52 7.34
N GLU A 224 0.63 3.40 6.60
CA GLU A 224 -0.14 2.20 6.93
C GLU A 224 0.29 1.60 8.27
N LEU A 225 1.60 1.55 8.56
CA LEU A 225 2.10 1.13 9.87
C LEU A 225 1.57 2.03 10.99
N ALA A 226 1.61 3.35 10.78
CA ALA A 226 1.16 4.33 11.77
C ALA A 226 -0.35 4.21 12.04
N THR A 227 -1.16 4.11 10.99
CA THR A 227 -2.62 3.96 11.08
C THR A 227 -3.01 2.62 11.72
N ALA A 228 -2.37 1.51 11.33
CA ALA A 228 -2.64 0.19 11.91
C ALA A 228 -2.31 0.13 13.41
N ILE A 229 -1.16 0.66 13.83
CA ILE A 229 -0.78 0.72 15.26
C ILE A 229 -1.74 1.63 16.02
N ALA A 230 -2.12 2.78 15.46
CA ALA A 230 -3.05 3.71 16.10
C ALA A 230 -4.43 3.07 16.31
N GLY A 231 -4.99 2.43 15.28
CA GLY A 231 -6.30 1.77 15.34
C GLY A 231 -6.33 0.65 16.38
N VAL A 232 -5.34 -0.25 16.37
CA VAL A 232 -5.25 -1.33 17.35
C VAL A 232 -5.06 -0.79 18.78
N ARG A 233 -4.31 0.30 18.98
CA ARG A 233 -4.18 0.95 20.30
C ARG A 233 -5.50 1.56 20.79
N LYS A 234 -6.32 2.10 19.90
CA LYS A 234 -7.66 2.61 20.21
C LYS A 234 -8.70 1.49 20.41
N GLY A 235 -8.37 0.24 20.05
CA GLY A 235 -9.29 -0.90 20.08
C GLY A 235 -10.16 -1.01 18.82
N GLU A 236 -9.85 -0.21 17.80
CA GLU A 236 -10.51 -0.15 16.48
C GLU A 236 -9.90 -1.20 15.53
N ASN A 237 -9.89 -2.46 15.99
CA ASN A 237 -9.14 -3.55 15.35
C ASN A 237 -9.60 -3.86 13.93
N ASP A 238 -10.92 -3.87 13.69
CA ASP A 238 -11.50 -4.17 12.38
C ASP A 238 -11.10 -3.13 11.34
N ILE A 239 -10.91 -1.88 11.79
CA ILE A 239 -10.52 -0.79 10.92
C ILE A 239 -9.04 -0.89 10.59
N ALA A 240 -8.18 -1.12 11.59
CA ALA A 240 -6.75 -1.35 11.36
C ALA A 240 -6.52 -2.48 10.35
N VAL A 241 -7.28 -3.58 10.46
CA VAL A 241 -7.19 -4.71 9.51
C VAL A 241 -7.81 -4.36 8.15
N GLY A 242 -8.97 -3.71 8.12
CA GLY A 242 -9.63 -3.28 6.90
C GLY A 242 -8.77 -2.33 6.06
N ASN A 243 -8.10 -1.36 6.70
CA ASN A 243 -7.16 -0.45 6.03
C ASN A 243 -6.00 -1.21 5.37
N ILE A 244 -5.45 -2.22 6.03
CA ILE A 244 -4.39 -3.06 5.46
C ILE A 244 -4.89 -3.88 4.27
N ILE A 245 -6.08 -4.48 4.37
CA ILE A 245 -6.70 -5.24 3.28
C ILE A 245 -6.99 -4.32 2.08
N GLY A 246 -7.52 -3.12 2.35
CA GLY A 246 -7.77 -2.09 1.36
C GLY A 246 -6.49 -1.62 0.66
N ALA A 247 -5.43 -1.32 1.42
CA ALA A 247 -4.13 -0.93 0.90
C ALA A 247 -3.54 -2.03 -0.01
N ASN A 248 -3.68 -3.31 0.35
CA ASN A 248 -3.25 -4.42 -0.51
C ASN A 248 -4.01 -4.45 -1.85
N ILE A 249 -5.33 -4.24 -1.82
CA ILE A 249 -6.14 -4.14 -3.04
C ILE A 249 -5.68 -2.94 -3.89
N PHE A 250 -5.46 -1.76 -3.27
CA PHE A 250 -4.96 -0.58 -3.97
C PHE A 250 -3.58 -0.81 -4.59
N ASN A 251 -2.68 -1.48 -3.87
CA ASN A 251 -1.34 -1.77 -4.36
C ASN A 251 -1.38 -2.67 -5.61
N LEU A 252 -2.26 -3.67 -5.64
CA LEU A 252 -2.40 -4.56 -6.79
C LEU A 252 -3.19 -3.97 -7.95
N ALA A 253 -4.21 -3.15 -7.67
CA ALA A 253 -5.09 -2.63 -8.71
C ALA A 253 -4.63 -1.28 -9.27
N ILE A 254 -4.11 -0.39 -8.42
CA ILE A 254 -3.68 0.97 -8.81
C ILE A 254 -2.16 1.07 -8.90
N VAL A 255 -1.43 0.67 -7.86
CA VAL A 255 0.04 0.85 -7.83
C VAL A 255 0.73 -0.01 -8.88
N LEU A 256 0.21 -1.20 -9.17
CA LEU A 256 0.65 -2.00 -10.31
C LEU A 256 0.03 -1.55 -11.65
N GLY A 257 -1.25 -1.16 -11.64
CA GLY A 257 -1.99 -0.81 -12.86
C GLY A 257 -1.58 0.51 -13.51
N LEU A 258 -1.19 1.53 -12.74
CA LEU A 258 -0.74 2.82 -13.28
C LEU A 258 0.60 2.72 -14.03
N PRO A 259 1.66 2.11 -13.48
CA PRO A 259 2.90 1.84 -14.21
C PRO A 259 2.66 1.08 -15.52
N ALA A 260 1.81 0.05 -15.51
CA ALA A 260 1.42 -0.72 -16.69
C ALA A 260 0.82 0.15 -17.81
N LEU A 261 0.00 1.13 -17.43
CA LEU A 261 -0.64 2.05 -18.36
C LEU A 261 0.33 3.09 -18.92
N ILE A 262 1.19 3.64 -18.06
CA ILE A 262 2.05 4.79 -18.36
C ILE A 262 3.31 4.36 -19.11
N ALA A 263 3.99 3.33 -18.62
CA ALA A 263 5.26 2.84 -19.15
C ALA A 263 5.25 1.29 -19.19
N PRO A 264 4.49 0.69 -20.13
CA PRO A 264 4.46 -0.76 -20.30
C PRO A 264 5.85 -1.29 -20.67
N GLY A 265 6.16 -2.52 -20.27
CA GLY A 265 7.47 -3.11 -20.54
C GLY A 265 7.64 -4.51 -20.00
N GLU A 266 8.80 -5.09 -20.30
CA GLU A 266 9.25 -6.36 -19.72
C GLU A 266 9.58 -6.15 -18.24
N ILE A 267 9.22 -7.14 -17.43
CA ILE A 267 9.50 -7.17 -16.01
C ILE A 267 10.38 -8.37 -15.67
N ASN A 268 11.15 -8.26 -14.59
CA ASN A 268 12.01 -9.34 -14.14
C ASN A 268 11.19 -10.61 -13.85
N PRO A 269 11.53 -11.79 -14.41
CA PRO A 269 10.80 -13.04 -14.20
C PRO A 269 10.65 -13.46 -12.73
N LEU A 270 11.57 -13.01 -11.86
CA LEU A 270 11.49 -13.25 -10.41
C LEU A 270 10.27 -12.56 -9.77
N ALA A 271 9.77 -11.47 -10.36
CA ALA A 271 8.59 -10.77 -9.88
C ALA A 271 7.38 -11.70 -9.83
N PHE A 272 7.16 -12.53 -10.86
CA PHE A 272 6.10 -13.53 -10.85
C PHE A 272 6.49 -14.83 -10.13
N GLY A 273 7.64 -15.41 -10.49
CA GLY A 273 8.02 -16.74 -10.01
C GLY A 273 8.29 -16.80 -8.50
N ARG A 274 8.96 -15.76 -7.96
CA ARG A 274 9.37 -15.70 -6.54
C ARG A 274 8.46 -14.77 -5.76
N ASP A 275 8.37 -13.51 -6.16
CA ASP A 275 7.84 -12.46 -5.28
C ASP A 275 6.31 -12.45 -5.19
N TYR A 276 5.63 -12.58 -6.33
CA TYR A 276 4.19 -12.79 -6.39
C TYR A 276 3.78 -14.07 -5.65
N SER A 277 4.53 -15.16 -5.80
CA SER A 277 4.23 -16.43 -5.12
C SER A 277 4.30 -16.28 -3.59
N VAL A 278 5.30 -15.56 -3.08
CA VAL A 278 5.42 -15.25 -1.65
C VAL A 278 4.27 -14.35 -1.21
N MET A 279 3.96 -13.29 -1.96
CA MET A 279 2.85 -12.39 -1.66
C MET A 279 1.52 -13.16 -1.58
N LEU A 280 1.23 -14.02 -2.56
CA LEU A 280 0.01 -14.83 -2.56
C LEU A 280 -0.03 -15.82 -1.40
N LEU A 281 1.09 -16.51 -1.12
CA LEU A 281 1.21 -17.42 0.02
C LEU A 281 0.91 -16.70 1.33
N VAL A 282 1.52 -15.53 1.54
CA VAL A 282 1.35 -14.71 2.74
C VAL A 282 -0.09 -14.21 2.87
N SER A 283 -0.71 -13.78 1.78
CA SER A 283 -2.12 -13.41 1.72
C SER A 283 -3.05 -14.57 2.10
N VAL A 284 -2.75 -15.79 1.64
CA VAL A 284 -3.49 -17.01 2.00
C VAL A 284 -3.25 -17.38 3.47
N VAL A 285 -2.02 -17.31 3.97
CA VAL A 285 -1.69 -17.57 5.38
C VAL A 285 -2.45 -16.58 6.27
N PHE A 286 -2.45 -15.30 5.95
CA PHE A 286 -3.22 -14.29 6.66
C PHE A 286 -4.72 -14.58 6.63
N ALA A 287 -5.26 -14.93 5.46
CA ALA A 287 -6.64 -15.37 5.32
C ALA A 287 -7.01 -16.54 6.24
N LEU A 288 -6.15 -17.56 6.30
CA LEU A 288 -6.35 -18.73 7.15
C LEU A 288 -6.24 -18.41 8.64
N LEU A 289 -5.31 -17.53 9.03
CA LEU A 289 -5.17 -17.06 10.42
C LEU A 289 -6.43 -16.33 10.87
N CYS A 290 -7.02 -15.50 10.01
CA CYS A 290 -8.26 -14.80 10.32
C CYS A 290 -9.49 -15.72 10.32
N TRP A 291 -9.47 -16.82 9.56
CA TRP A 291 -10.57 -17.80 9.50
C TRP A 291 -10.60 -18.74 10.72
N ARG A 292 -9.44 -19.05 11.33
CA ARG A 292 -9.38 -19.96 12.49
C ARG A 292 -10.04 -19.36 13.74
N HIS A 293 -10.78 -20.21 14.48
CA HIS A 293 -11.35 -19.88 15.79
C HIS A 293 -10.32 -20.18 16.90
N PRO A 294 -10.16 -19.31 17.93
CA PRO A 294 -10.82 -18.01 18.12
C PRO A 294 -10.25 -16.92 17.19
N ARG A 295 -11.11 -15.99 16.75
CA ARG A 295 -10.81 -14.86 15.82
C ARG A 295 -9.88 -13.79 16.40
N GLN A 296 -8.97 -14.18 17.28
CA GLN A 296 -8.01 -13.31 17.94
C GLN A 296 -6.65 -13.54 17.31
N ILE A 297 -6.14 -12.51 16.63
CA ILE A 297 -4.74 -12.47 16.21
C ILE A 297 -3.91 -12.14 17.45
N GLY A 298 -3.42 -13.20 18.09
CA GLY A 298 -2.57 -13.11 19.27
C GLY A 298 -1.12 -12.75 18.96
N ARG A 299 -0.33 -12.53 20.00
CA ARG A 299 1.12 -12.27 19.86
C ARG A 299 1.85 -13.40 19.13
N GLY A 300 1.40 -14.65 19.25
CA GLY A 300 1.99 -15.78 18.52
C GLY A 300 1.87 -15.63 17.00
N ALA A 301 0.71 -15.19 16.50
CA ALA A 301 0.54 -14.86 15.10
C ALA A 301 1.39 -13.64 14.70
N GLY A 302 1.52 -12.65 15.59
CA GLY A 302 2.43 -11.52 15.40
C GLY A 302 3.90 -11.94 15.23
N ILE A 303 4.39 -12.85 16.07
CA ILE A 303 5.74 -13.44 15.96
C ILE A 303 5.89 -14.21 14.65
N LEU A 304 4.88 -15.02 14.28
CA LEU A 304 4.91 -15.79 13.04
C LEU A 304 5.01 -14.86 11.82
N LEU A 305 4.20 -13.82 11.75
CA LEU A 305 4.16 -12.87 10.63
C LEU A 305 5.45 -12.05 10.55
N THR A 306 5.87 -11.43 11.66
CA THR A 306 7.11 -10.64 11.69
C THR A 306 8.36 -11.49 11.48
N GLY A 307 8.40 -12.71 12.05
CA GLY A 307 9.45 -13.69 11.77
C GLY A 307 9.48 -14.09 10.31
N GLY A 308 8.30 -14.29 9.69
CA GLY A 308 8.16 -14.51 8.26
C GLY A 308 8.74 -13.37 7.44
N PHE A 309 8.54 -12.11 7.86
CA PHE A 309 9.14 -10.95 7.19
C PHE A 309 10.68 -11.01 7.21
N ILE A 310 11.27 -11.33 8.37
CA ILE A 310 12.72 -11.45 8.51
C ILE A 310 13.28 -12.60 7.66
N VAL A 311 12.59 -13.74 7.63
CA VAL A 311 12.97 -14.88 6.78
C VAL A 311 12.88 -14.51 5.30
N TRP A 312 11.84 -13.79 4.89
CA TRP A 312 11.69 -13.33 3.52
C TRP A 312 12.78 -12.33 3.12
N LEU A 313 13.14 -11.38 3.99
CA LEU A 313 14.29 -10.50 3.77
C LEU A 313 15.58 -11.31 3.63
N ALA A 314 15.84 -12.26 4.53
CA ALA A 314 17.02 -13.12 4.44
C ALA A 314 17.04 -13.93 3.12
N MET A 315 15.89 -14.45 2.68
CA MET A 315 15.77 -15.15 1.40
C MET A 315 16.16 -14.24 0.23
N LEU A 316 15.68 -12.99 0.27
CA LEU A 316 15.80 -12.04 -0.83
C LEU A 316 17.24 -11.50 -0.95
N TYR A 317 17.88 -11.18 0.18
CA TYR A 317 19.26 -10.66 0.21
C TYR A 317 20.35 -11.73 0.17
N TRP A 318 20.10 -12.94 0.69
CA TRP A 318 21.14 -13.96 0.86
C TRP A 318 20.96 -15.15 -0.08
N LEU A 319 19.74 -15.68 -0.21
CA LEU A 319 19.49 -16.90 -0.97
C LEU A 319 19.35 -16.64 -2.47
N SER A 320 18.66 -15.58 -2.86
CA SER A 320 18.40 -15.31 -4.27
C SER A 320 19.65 -14.96 -5.09
N PRO A 321 20.64 -14.20 -4.59
CA PRO A 321 21.88 -13.96 -5.32
C PRO A 321 22.71 -15.24 -5.53
N LEU A 322 22.58 -16.23 -4.63
CA LEU A 322 23.28 -17.52 -4.72
C LEU A 322 22.63 -18.50 -5.72
N LEU A 323 21.34 -18.32 -6.02
CA LEU A 323 20.58 -19.22 -6.90
C LEU A 323 20.51 -18.73 -8.35
N VAL A 324 20.81 -17.46 -8.59
CA VAL A 324 20.77 -16.81 -9.92
C VAL A 324 22.18 -16.47 -10.42
N GLY A 325 23.22 -16.71 -9.61
CA GLY A 325 24.63 -16.56 -9.94
C GLY A 325 25.22 -17.75 -10.69
#